data_AF-A0A9J6FPD5-F1
#
_entry.id   AF-A0A9J6FPD5-F1
#
_cell.length_a   1.000
_cell.length_b   1.000
_cell.length_c   1.000
_cell.angle_alpha   90.00
_cell.angle_beta   90.00
_cell.angle_gamma   90.00
#
_symmetry.space_group_name_H-M   'P 1'
#
loop_
_entity.id
_entity.type
_entity.pdbx_description
1 polymer ?
#
loop_
_entity_poly.entity_id
_entity_poly.type
_entity_poly.pdbx_seq_one_letter_code
_entity_poly.pdbx_strand_id
1 'polypeptide(L)'
;MQLTVAERVLDQSENVLIDEVNRGGLKFPQPFVVHAVLCTKVVLEHCTSDEYLLVFHKENNQRLSLLGIMMFLLSDSEGLEMCASGHCPDVVLKNILRPAVNTLLKNYASTRNDALTKAKLSVKQRKVLTLK
;
A
#
# COMPACT_ATOMS: atom_id res chain seq x y z
N MET A 1 10.39 -34.48 -0.30
CA MET A 1 9.16 -33.91 -0.90
C MET A 1 9.57 -32.66 -1.67
N GLN A 2 9.71 -32.76 -2.99
CA GLN A 2 10.06 -31.61 -3.84
C GLN A 2 8.83 -30.72 -3.97
N LEU A 3 8.96 -29.46 -3.59
CA LEU A 3 8.00 -28.40 -3.90
C LEU A 3 8.00 -28.19 -5.41
N THR A 4 7.11 -28.87 -6.14
CA THR A 4 6.77 -28.46 -7.49
C THR A 4 5.96 -27.17 -7.37
N VAL A 5 6.65 -26.03 -7.47
CA VAL A 5 6.01 -24.77 -7.81
C VAL A 5 5.43 -25.00 -9.21
N ALA A 6 4.14 -25.33 -9.29
CA ALA A 6 3.45 -25.33 -10.57
C ALA A 6 3.71 -23.95 -11.19
N GLU A 7 4.39 -23.91 -12.34
CA GLU A 7 4.51 -22.70 -13.14
C GLU A 7 3.10 -22.23 -13.44
N ARG A 8 2.66 -21.18 -12.73
CA ARG A 8 1.37 -20.57 -13.00
C ARG A 8 1.53 -19.80 -14.30
N VAL A 9 0.81 -20.24 -15.32
CA VAL A 9 0.56 -19.43 -16.50
C VAL A 9 -0.29 -18.26 -16.03
N LEU A 10 0.36 -17.12 -15.82
CA LEU A 10 -0.29 -15.87 -15.45
C LEU A 10 -0.97 -15.36 -16.71
N ASP A 11 -2.29 -15.20 -16.67
CA ASP A 11 -3.02 -14.60 -17.78
C ASP A 11 -2.61 -13.13 -17.89
N GLN A 12 -1.76 -12.84 -18.88
CA GLN A 12 -1.21 -11.50 -19.13
C GLN A 12 -2.33 -10.47 -19.38
N SER A 13 -3.50 -10.93 -19.83
CA SER A 13 -4.65 -10.07 -20.15
C SER A 13 -5.20 -9.30 -18.95
N GLU A 14 -5.03 -9.79 -17.72
CA GLU A 14 -5.51 -9.12 -16.50
C GLU A 14 -4.53 -8.09 -15.91
N ASN A 15 -3.29 -8.01 -16.43
CA ASN A 15 -2.20 -7.23 -15.83
C ASN A 15 -1.61 -6.16 -16.76
N VAL A 16 -2.42 -5.61 -17.66
CA VAL A 16 -2.01 -4.66 -18.72
C VAL A 16 -1.14 -3.50 -18.21
N LEU A 17 -1.48 -2.92 -17.06
CA LEU A 17 -0.73 -1.79 -16.47
C LEU A 17 0.68 -2.16 -15.95
N ILE A 18 0.89 -3.43 -15.61
CA ILE A 18 2.17 -3.94 -15.12
C ILE A 18 2.99 -4.48 -16.29
N ASP A 19 2.34 -4.96 -17.34
CA ASP A 19 2.98 -5.52 -18.53
C ASP A 19 3.86 -4.48 -19.25
N GLU A 20 3.41 -3.23 -19.34
CA GLU A 20 4.20 -2.12 -19.90
C GLU A 20 5.49 -1.81 -19.11
N VAL A 21 5.55 -2.22 -17.84
CA VAL A 21 6.70 -2.02 -16.94
C VAL A 21 7.54 -3.30 -16.82
N ASN A 22 7.02 -4.42 -17.31
CA ASN A 22 7.66 -5.72 -17.22
C ASN A 22 8.80 -5.86 -18.24
N ARG A 23 10.03 -6.02 -17.75
CA ARG A 23 11.21 -6.29 -18.59
C ARG A 23 11.55 -7.78 -18.67
N GLY A 24 10.54 -8.65 -18.52
CA GLY A 24 10.69 -10.10 -18.60
C GLY A 24 11.20 -10.79 -17.32
N GLY A 25 11.26 -10.08 -16.19
CA GLY A 25 11.77 -10.61 -14.91
C GLY A 25 10.86 -10.42 -13.70
N LEU A 26 9.73 -9.71 -13.85
CA LEU A 26 8.81 -9.47 -12.75
C LEU A 26 7.80 -10.62 -12.63
N LYS A 27 7.71 -11.20 -11.42
CA LYS A 27 6.63 -12.13 -11.08
C LYS A 27 5.38 -11.30 -10.76
N PHE A 28 4.30 -11.52 -11.48
CA PHE A 28 3.04 -10.81 -11.20
C PHE A 28 2.46 -11.27 -9.86
N PRO A 29 1.95 -10.33 -9.03
CA PRO A 29 1.35 -10.65 -7.75
C PRO A 29 0.06 -11.45 -7.93
N GLN A 30 -0.28 -12.25 -6.92
CA GLN A 30 -1.57 -12.94 -6.86
C GLN A 30 -2.72 -11.92 -6.78
N PRO A 31 -3.90 -12.19 -7.37
CA PRO A 31 -5.05 -11.28 -7.29
C PRO A 31 -5.40 -10.88 -5.86
N PHE A 32 -5.34 -11.81 -4.91
CA PHE A 32 -5.55 -11.52 -3.49
C PHE A 32 -4.54 -10.51 -2.93
N VAL A 33 -3.26 -10.61 -3.31
CA VAL A 33 -2.22 -9.67 -2.89
C VAL A 33 -2.51 -8.28 -3.45
N VAL A 34 -2.91 -8.20 -4.72
CA VAL A 34 -3.33 -6.92 -5.35
C VAL A 34 -4.52 -6.33 -4.60
N HIS A 35 -5.53 -7.14 -4.33
CA HIS A 35 -6.73 -6.73 -3.58
C HIS A 35 -6.38 -6.20 -2.18
N ALA A 36 -5.58 -6.94 -1.41
CA ALA A 36 -5.17 -6.51 -0.06
C ALA A 36 -4.41 -5.18 -0.07
N VAL A 37 -3.51 -4.98 -1.03
CA VAL A 37 -2.76 -3.72 -1.20
C VAL A 37 -3.68 -2.58 -1.60
N LEU A 38 -4.62 -2.83 -2.52
CA LEU A 38 -5.60 -1.84 -2.98
C LEU A 38 -6.53 -1.42 -1.84
N CYS A 39 -7.08 -2.37 -1.09
CA CYS A 39 -7.89 -2.09 0.09
C CYS A 39 -7.11 -1.28 1.13
N THR A 40 -5.83 -1.60 1.36
CA THR A 40 -4.97 -0.80 2.24
C THR A 40 -4.84 0.65 1.78
N LYS A 41 -4.72 0.89 0.47
CA LYS A 41 -4.68 2.24 -0.10
C LYS A 41 -6.00 2.99 0.13
N VAL A 42 -7.13 2.36 -0.15
CA VAL A 42 -8.47 2.97 0.05
C VAL A 42 -8.69 3.34 1.52
N VAL A 43 -8.32 2.45 2.45
CA VAL A 43 -8.44 2.72 3.88
C VAL A 43 -7.52 3.87 4.29
N LEU A 44 -6.28 3.93 3.79
CA LEU A 44 -5.40 5.07 4.05
C LEU A 44 -5.99 6.39 3.53
N GLU A 45 -6.56 6.40 2.33
CA GLU A 45 -7.24 7.58 1.76
C GLU A 45 -8.41 8.01 2.65
N HIS A 46 -9.20 7.05 3.15
CA HIS A 46 -10.28 7.33 4.09
C HIS A 46 -9.77 7.91 5.42
N CYS A 47 -8.75 7.28 6.04
CA CYS A 47 -8.12 7.79 7.27
C CYS A 47 -7.49 9.17 7.12
N THR A 48 -7.13 9.56 5.89
CA THR A 48 -6.49 10.83 5.59
C THR A 48 -7.42 11.85 4.93
N SER A 49 -8.71 11.52 4.82
CA SER A 49 -9.77 12.45 4.43
C SER A 49 -10.00 13.51 5.51
N ASP A 50 -10.56 14.66 5.13
CA ASP A 50 -10.74 15.82 6.02
C ASP A 50 -11.48 15.48 7.33
N GLU A 51 -12.40 14.52 7.29
CA GLU A 51 -13.18 14.05 8.43
C GLU A 51 -12.30 13.36 9.50
N TYR A 52 -11.37 12.51 9.09
CA TYR A 52 -10.56 11.67 9.99
C TYR A 52 -9.12 12.15 10.13
N LEU A 53 -8.70 13.10 9.31
CA LEU A 53 -7.30 13.51 9.18
C LEU A 53 -6.66 13.90 10.50
N LEU A 54 -7.33 14.74 11.30
CA LEU A 54 -6.80 15.22 12.57
C LEU A 54 -6.63 14.09 13.58
N VAL A 55 -7.56 13.13 13.60
CA VAL A 55 -7.48 11.96 14.49
C VAL A 55 -6.31 11.09 14.05
N PHE A 56 -6.24 10.76 12.77
CA PHE A 56 -5.16 9.94 12.22
C PHE A 56 -3.76 10.58 12.39
N HIS A 57 -3.65 11.90 12.32
CA HIS A 57 -2.38 12.62 12.52
C HIS A 57 -1.96 12.70 13.99
N LYS A 58 -2.90 12.56 14.93
CA LYS A 58 -2.62 12.52 16.38
C LYS A 58 -2.22 11.13 16.87
N GLU A 59 -2.44 10.09 16.07
CA GLU A 59 -2.05 8.71 16.41
C GLU A 59 -0.53 8.60 16.60
N ASN A 60 -0.11 8.03 17.73
CA ASN A 60 1.30 7.80 18.04
C ASN A 60 1.95 6.79 17.07
N ASN A 61 1.15 5.89 16.49
CA ASN A 61 1.65 4.85 15.60
C ASN A 61 0.67 4.51 14.49
N GLN A 62 0.53 5.42 13.52
CA GLN A 62 -0.28 5.26 12.31
C GLN A 62 -0.06 3.93 11.58
N ARG A 63 1.17 3.41 11.60
CA ARG A 63 1.51 2.11 11.01
C ARG A 63 0.78 0.97 11.72
N LEU A 64 0.82 0.93 13.05
CA LEU A 64 0.15 -0.11 13.81
C LEU A 64 -1.37 0.02 13.69
N SER A 65 -1.90 1.25 13.76
CA SER A 65 -3.34 1.50 13.63
C SER A 65 -3.85 1.04 12.25
N LEU A 66 -3.18 1.43 11.17
CA LEU A 66 -3.56 1.00 9.82
C LEU A 66 -3.39 -0.51 9.62
N LEU A 67 -2.32 -1.12 10.13
CA LEU A 67 -2.14 -2.57 10.07
C LEU A 67 -3.25 -3.30 10.84
N GLY A 68 -3.64 -2.81 12.01
CA GLY A 68 -4.71 -3.39 12.82
C GLY A 68 -6.07 -3.35 12.11
N ILE A 69 -6.42 -2.21 11.53
CA ILE A 69 -7.64 -2.06 10.71
C ILE A 69 -7.61 -3.05 9.56
N MET A 70 -6.50 -3.13 8.82
CA MET A 70 -6.41 -4.03 7.66
C MET A 70 -6.43 -5.50 8.04
N MET A 71 -5.81 -5.89 9.15
CA MET A 71 -5.94 -7.26 9.67
C MET A 71 -7.41 -7.54 9.96
N PHE A 72 -8.10 -6.68 10.73
CA PHE A 72 -9.52 -6.87 11.04
C PHE A 72 -10.40 -7.01 9.78
N LEU A 73 -10.18 -6.17 8.77
CA LEU A 73 -10.98 -6.18 7.54
C LEU A 73 -10.72 -7.38 6.62
N LEU A 74 -9.54 -7.99 6.68
CA LEU A 74 -9.12 -9.03 5.74
C LEU A 74 -8.88 -10.40 6.38
N SER A 75 -8.96 -10.54 7.71
CA SER A 75 -8.73 -11.82 8.40
C SER A 75 -9.74 -12.89 7.99
N ASP A 76 -10.99 -12.50 7.70
CA ASP A 76 -12.06 -13.40 7.27
C ASP A 76 -12.18 -13.54 5.74
N SER A 77 -11.20 -13.03 4.98
CA SER A 77 -11.26 -13.10 3.52
C SER A 77 -10.89 -14.49 3.00
N GLU A 78 -11.70 -15.04 2.09
CA GLU A 78 -11.54 -16.38 1.51
C GLU A 78 -10.26 -16.56 0.65
N GLY A 79 -9.39 -15.56 0.56
CA GLY A 79 -8.25 -15.56 -0.34
C GLY A 79 -7.01 -16.31 0.17
N LEU A 80 -7.00 -16.74 1.43
CA LEU A 80 -5.87 -17.47 2.03
C LEU A 80 -6.36 -18.64 2.90
N GLU A 81 -5.90 -19.84 2.57
CA GLU A 81 -6.15 -21.05 3.34
C GLU A 81 -4.89 -21.54 4.06
N MET A 82 -5.08 -22.28 5.15
CA MET A 82 -3.99 -22.93 5.85
C MET A 82 -3.37 -23.99 4.93
N CYS A 83 -2.05 -23.89 4.70
CA CYS A 83 -1.39 -24.84 3.80
C CYS A 83 -1.07 -26.18 4.51
N ALA A 84 -0.73 -27.20 3.73
CA ALA A 84 -0.35 -28.53 4.23
C ALA A 84 0.86 -28.53 5.21
N SER A 85 1.64 -27.45 5.23
CA SER A 85 2.76 -27.26 6.16
C SER A 85 2.37 -26.48 7.43
N GLY A 86 1.08 -26.15 7.61
CA GLY A 86 0.56 -25.46 8.78
C GLY A 86 0.80 -23.95 8.79
N HIS A 87 1.15 -23.32 7.66
CA HIS A 87 1.28 -21.86 7.61
C HIS A 87 -0.10 -21.20 7.74
N CYS A 88 -0.25 -20.39 8.78
CA CYS A 88 -1.49 -19.68 9.09
C CYS A 88 -1.74 -18.52 8.10
N PRO A 89 -2.97 -18.40 7.55
CA PRO A 89 -3.39 -17.28 6.70
C PRO A 89 -3.04 -15.90 7.27
N ASP A 90 -3.27 -15.68 8.56
CA ASP A 90 -2.99 -14.40 9.23
C ASP A 90 -1.53 -14.00 9.15
N VAL A 91 -0.62 -14.97 9.24
CA VAL A 91 0.83 -14.73 9.16
C VAL A 91 1.19 -14.30 7.74
N VAL A 92 0.62 -14.96 6.73
CA VAL A 92 0.82 -14.60 5.31
C VAL A 92 0.26 -13.22 5.03
N LEU A 93 -0.98 -12.95 5.47
CA LEU A 93 -1.63 -11.65 5.33
C LEU A 93 -0.81 -10.54 5.99
N LYS A 94 -0.32 -10.76 7.21
CA LYS A 94 0.54 -9.81 7.92
C LYS A 94 1.85 -9.52 7.17
N ASN A 95 2.42 -10.53 6.51
CA ASN A 95 3.62 -10.37 5.68
C ASN A 95 3.36 -9.60 4.39
N ILE A 96 2.13 -9.63 3.86
CA ILE A 96 1.69 -8.80 2.74
C ILE A 96 1.41 -7.36 3.20
N LEU A 97 0.66 -7.19 4.29
CA LEU A 97 0.19 -5.88 4.74
C LEU A 97 1.31 -5.02 5.32
N ARG A 98 2.27 -5.58 6.05
CA ARG A 98 3.40 -4.81 6.62
C ARG A 98 4.15 -3.97 5.58
N PRO A 99 4.66 -4.53 4.48
CA PRO A 99 5.34 -3.75 3.45
C PRO A 99 4.38 -2.80 2.71
N ALA A 100 3.13 -3.21 2.47
CA ALA A 100 2.12 -2.35 1.84
C ALA A 100 1.87 -1.08 2.66
N VAL A 101 1.55 -1.22 3.95
CA VAL A 101 1.33 -0.12 4.89
C VAL A 101 2.54 0.80 4.97
N ASN A 102 3.76 0.25 5.13
CA ASN A 102 4.98 1.05 5.19
C ASN A 102 5.18 1.89 3.92
N THR A 103 5.00 1.27 2.76
CA THR A 103 5.20 1.91 1.46
C THR A 103 4.18 3.03 1.26
N LEU A 104 2.90 2.75 1.53
CA LEU A 104 1.83 3.71 1.37
C LEU A 104 1.97 4.91 2.32
N LEU A 105 2.29 4.69 3.59
CA LEU A 105 2.54 5.77 4.56
C LEU A 105 3.75 6.62 4.18
N LYS A 106 4.84 5.98 3.73
CA LYS A 106 6.02 6.69 3.24
C LYS A 106 5.67 7.57 2.04
N ASN A 107 4.94 7.01 1.06
CA ASN A 107 4.53 7.74 -0.14
C ASN A 107 3.59 8.90 0.19
N TYR A 108 2.65 8.68 1.10
CA TYR A 108 1.75 9.71 1.61
C TYR A 108 2.53 10.88 2.26
N ALA A 109 3.45 10.57 3.17
CA ALA A 109 4.27 11.58 3.83
C ALA A 109 5.15 12.34 2.82
N SER A 110 5.78 11.64 1.88
CA SER A 110 6.59 12.26 0.82
C SER A 110 5.75 13.22 -0.01
N THR A 111 4.60 12.77 -0.50
CA THR A 111 3.71 13.57 -1.35
C THR A 111 3.25 14.85 -0.64
N ARG A 112 2.89 14.75 0.64
CA ARG A 112 2.50 15.92 1.44
C ARG A 112 3.68 16.88 1.66
N ASN A 113 4.85 16.35 1.98
CA ASN A 113 6.05 17.17 2.18
C ASN A 113 6.48 17.87 0.89
N ASP A 114 6.35 17.21 -0.26
CA ASP A 114 6.63 17.79 -1.57
C ASP A 114 5.65 18.93 -1.88
N ALA A 115 4.36 18.75 -1.58
CA ALA A 115 3.35 19.80 -1.74
C ALA A 115 3.66 21.02 -0.84
N LEU A 116 4.02 20.80 0.42
CA LEU A 116 4.42 21.86 1.35
C LEU A 116 5.69 22.59 0.89
N THR A 117 6.66 21.85 0.38
CA THR A 117 7.91 22.41 -0.15
C THR A 117 7.66 23.28 -1.38
N LYS A 118 6.85 22.80 -2.32
CA LYS A 118 6.43 23.57 -3.51
C LYS A 118 5.68 24.85 -3.13
N ALA A 119 4.76 24.78 -2.16
CA ALA A 119 4.04 25.94 -1.66
C ALA A 119 4.96 26.98 -1.00
N LYS A 120 5.95 26.55 -0.22
CA LYS A 120 6.94 27.46 0.38
C LYS A 120 7.83 28.13 -0.67
N LEU A 121 8.25 27.40 -1.70
CA LEU A 121 9.06 27.94 -2.79
C LEU A 121 8.30 28.98 -3.61
N SER A 122 7.02 28.74 -3.92
CA SER A 122 6.19 29.70 -4.66
C SER A 122 5.97 31.00 -3.88
N VAL A 123 5.78 30.92 -2.56
CA VAL A 123 5.67 32.09 -1.67
C VAL A 123 6.99 32.87 -1.64
N LYS A 124 8.14 32.20 -1.53
CA LYS A 124 9.46 32.85 -1.59
C LYS A 124 9.68 33.57 -2.91
N GLN A 125 9.36 32.93 -4.03
CA GLN A 125 9.48 33.54 -5.37
C GLN A 125 8.58 34.78 -5.50
N ARG A 126 7.34 34.73 -5.02
CA ARG A 126 6.44 35.90 -4.99
C ARG A 126 7.03 37.05 -4.17
N LYS A 127 7.57 36.79 -2.98
CA LYS A 127 8.20 37.82 -2.13
C LYS A 127 9.39 38.50 -2.82
N VAL A 128 10.23 37.74 -3.53
CA VAL A 128 11.37 38.29 -4.28
C VAL A 128 10.91 39.17 -5.45
N LEU A 129 9.81 38.82 -6.11
CA LEU A 129 9.25 39.61 -7.21
C LEU A 129 8.61 40.93 -6.75
N THR A 130 8.04 40.97 -5.54
CA THR A 130 7.38 42.16 -4.98
C THR A 130 8.31 43.12 -4.23
N LEU A 131 9.61 42.81 -4.11
CA LEU A 131 10.62 43.65 -3.47
C LEU A 131 11.39 44.54 -4.48
N LYS A 132 10.79 44.83 -5.63
CA LYS A 132 11.31 45.81 -6.60
C LYS A 132 10.75 47.20 -6.35
#